data_AF-A0A7C1EM43-F1
#
_entry.id   AF-A0A7C1EM43-F1
#
_cell.length_a   1.000
_cell.length_b   1.000
_cell.length_c   1.000
_cell.angle_alpha   90.00
_cell.angle_beta   90.00
_cell.angle_gamma   90.00
#
_symmetry.space_group_name_H-M   'P 1'
#
loop_
_entity.id
_entity.type
_entity.pdbx_description
1 polymer ?
#
loop_
_entity_poly.entity_id
_entity_poly.type
_entity_poly.pdbx_seq_one_letter_code
_entity_poly.pdbx_strand_id
1 'polypeptide(L)'
;MPTATEQEVVVIPSETSQAETQEPTNTQVPEETDTPTPPPADATEAPAGQEPNIRLKYGGGQFLLINISDHVLDISQLVFEQELPDGEMLVFEADLWRRNGADPTSTFENTCFQLLTAEANQTLPSRDECRQLMGWFRSNRPDRYFWVSNRPTAKFSVYVVNQTEPLATCEIAAGECLFYLPEE
;
A
#
# COMPACT_ATOMS: atom_id res chain seq x y z
N MET A 1 -42.17 19.01 -27.04
CA MET A 1 -43.39 19.73 -26.63
C MET A 1 -44.44 19.53 -27.71
N PRO A 2 -45.76 19.40 -27.43
CA PRO A 2 -46.55 19.63 -26.19
C PRO A 2 -47.10 18.29 -25.62
N THR A 3 -47.96 18.15 -24.61
CA THR A 3 -48.36 18.85 -23.37
C THR A 3 -49.21 17.82 -22.58
N ALA A 4 -49.16 17.88 -21.25
CA ALA A 4 -49.83 17.04 -20.26
C ALA A 4 -51.38 17.11 -20.28
N THR A 5 -52.05 16.12 -19.67
CA THR A 5 -53.32 16.26 -18.92
C THR A 5 -53.42 15.11 -17.89
N GLU A 6 -54.18 15.38 -16.84
CA GLU A 6 -54.11 14.98 -15.42
C GLU A 6 -55.32 14.12 -14.99
N GLN A 7 -55.12 13.28 -13.95
CA GLN A 7 -56.04 12.68 -12.92
C GLN A 7 -57.40 12.07 -13.35
N GLU A 8 -57.93 10.99 -12.75
CA GLU A 8 -58.31 10.81 -11.34
C GLU A 8 -58.80 9.37 -11.13
N VAL A 9 -58.42 8.69 -10.04
CA VAL A 9 -59.21 7.57 -9.46
C VAL A 9 -59.08 7.61 -7.93
N VAL A 10 -60.19 7.86 -7.26
CA VAL A 10 -60.35 7.71 -5.81
C VAL A 10 -61.36 6.61 -5.56
N VAL A 11 -60.99 5.51 -4.86
CA VAL A 11 -61.91 4.83 -3.92
C VAL A 11 -61.13 4.14 -2.79
N ILE A 12 -61.29 4.73 -1.60
CA ILE A 12 -61.13 4.28 -0.21
C ILE A 12 -61.29 2.78 0.13
N PRO A 13 -60.47 2.22 1.05
CA PRO A 13 -60.73 0.95 1.71
C PRO A 13 -61.68 1.12 2.93
N SER A 14 -62.57 0.15 3.14
CA SER A 14 -63.36 -0.02 4.36
C SER A 14 -62.99 -1.33 5.02
N GLU A 15 -62.46 -1.30 6.24
CA GLU A 15 -62.81 -2.28 7.28
C GLU A 15 -62.42 -1.73 8.67
N THR A 16 -63.35 -1.87 9.61
CA THR A 16 -63.24 -1.45 11.01
C THR A 16 -63.23 -2.71 11.87
N SER A 17 -62.27 -2.90 12.78
CA SER A 17 -62.48 -3.74 13.97
C SER A 17 -61.36 -3.59 15.01
N GLN A 18 -61.75 -3.14 16.22
CA GLN A 18 -61.34 -3.56 17.59
C GLN A 18 -59.84 -3.71 17.94
N ALA A 19 -59.32 -3.52 19.15
CA ALA A 19 -59.73 -2.98 20.45
C ALA A 19 -58.43 -2.99 21.33
N GLU A 20 -58.52 -2.40 22.53
CA GLU A 20 -57.64 -2.58 23.71
C GLU A 20 -56.33 -1.78 23.82
N THR A 21 -56.35 -0.95 24.87
CA THR A 21 -55.24 -0.34 25.60
C THR A 21 -54.22 -1.37 26.08
N GLN A 22 -52.94 -1.19 25.73
CA GLN A 22 -51.82 -1.72 26.50
C GLN A 22 -50.73 -0.66 26.68
N GLU A 23 -50.37 -0.48 27.94
CA GLU A 23 -49.28 0.31 28.52
C GLU A 23 -47.94 -0.01 27.84
N PRO A 24 -47.06 0.97 27.53
CA PRO A 24 -45.75 0.65 27.00
C PRO A 24 -44.91 0.00 28.09
N THR A 25 -44.78 -1.33 27.97
CA THR A 25 -43.79 -2.14 28.67
C THR A 25 -42.39 -1.66 28.30
N ASN A 26 -41.57 -1.44 29.34
CA ASN A 26 -40.19 -1.02 29.25
C ASN A 26 -39.35 -2.14 28.58
N THR A 27 -39.11 -2.02 27.27
CA THR A 27 -38.18 -2.91 26.55
C THR A 27 -36.75 -2.54 26.95
N GLN A 28 -36.14 -3.38 27.80
CA GLN A 28 -34.72 -3.33 28.08
C GLN A 28 -33.94 -3.57 26.79
N VAL A 29 -33.09 -2.61 26.45
CA VAL A 29 -32.09 -2.72 25.38
C VAL A 29 -31.14 -3.88 25.74
N PRO A 30 -30.83 -4.81 24.81
CA PRO A 30 -29.76 -5.76 25.02
C PRO A 30 -28.45 -5.01 25.22
N GLU A 31 -27.80 -5.23 26.35
CA GLU A 31 -26.45 -4.77 26.65
C GLU A 31 -25.49 -5.42 25.64
N GLU A 32 -25.10 -4.67 24.60
CA GLU A 32 -24.04 -5.07 23.70
C GLU A 32 -22.77 -5.19 24.53
N THR A 33 -22.38 -6.44 24.81
CA THR A 33 -21.10 -6.76 25.41
C THR A 33 -20.03 -6.33 24.43
N ASP A 34 -19.39 -5.18 24.70
CA ASP A 34 -18.16 -4.73 24.07
C ASP A 34 -17.11 -5.84 24.21
N THR A 35 -17.06 -6.72 23.21
CA THR A 35 -15.93 -7.61 23.02
C THR A 35 -14.83 -6.75 22.40
N PRO A 36 -13.70 -6.51 23.08
CA PRO A 36 -12.61 -5.78 22.47
C PRO A 36 -12.16 -6.56 21.23
N THR A 37 -12.36 -5.94 20.07
CA THR A 37 -11.79 -6.41 18.81
C THR A 37 -10.26 -6.41 18.99
N PRO A 38 -9.56 -7.53 18.76
CA PRO A 38 -8.11 -7.51 18.80
C PRO A 38 -7.60 -6.50 17.77
N PRO A 39 -6.57 -5.70 18.09
CA PRO A 39 -6.00 -4.75 17.14
C PRO A 39 -5.57 -5.48 15.86
N PRO A 40 -5.66 -4.83 14.68
CA PRO A 40 -5.11 -5.39 13.46
C PRO A 40 -3.63 -5.72 13.66
N ALA A 41 -3.24 -6.91 13.20
CA ALA A 41 -1.89 -7.44 13.31
C ALA A 41 -0.87 -6.45 12.70
N ASP A 42 0.23 -6.30 13.44
CA ASP A 42 1.39 -5.43 13.23
C ASP A 42 1.64 -5.00 11.77
N ALA A 43 1.42 -3.71 11.50
CA ALA A 43 2.32 -3.02 10.59
C ALA A 43 3.69 -3.03 11.26
N THR A 44 4.71 -3.58 10.61
CA THR A 44 6.11 -3.47 11.05
C THR A 44 6.41 -2.00 11.34
N GLU A 45 6.46 -1.63 12.63
CA GLU A 45 7.01 -0.37 13.08
C GLU A 45 8.47 -0.31 12.64
N ALA A 46 8.91 0.85 12.17
CA ALA A 46 10.33 1.11 11.98
C ALA A 46 11.10 0.71 13.26
N PRO A 47 12.33 0.18 13.16
CA PRO A 47 13.11 -0.22 14.32
C PRO A 47 13.09 0.90 15.38
N ALA A 48 12.79 0.52 16.62
CA ALA A 48 12.50 1.46 17.69
C ALA A 48 13.65 2.48 17.88
N GLY A 49 13.39 3.74 17.50
CA GLY A 49 14.26 4.88 17.81
C GLY A 49 14.62 5.81 16.65
N GLN A 50 14.39 5.41 15.39
CA GLN A 50 14.61 6.30 14.24
C GLN A 50 13.32 6.57 13.45
N GLU A 51 13.10 7.84 13.10
CA GLU A 51 12.02 8.22 12.20
C GLU A 51 12.30 7.69 10.79
N PRO A 52 11.30 7.12 10.09
CA PRO A 52 11.50 6.59 8.74
C PRO A 52 11.88 7.72 7.78
N ASN A 53 12.89 7.47 6.96
CA ASN A 53 13.37 8.40 5.93
C ASN A 53 13.14 7.87 4.50
N ILE A 54 12.73 6.61 4.36
CA ILE A 54 12.31 6.01 3.09
C ILE A 54 10.86 5.57 3.16
N ARG A 55 10.11 5.87 2.09
CA ARG A 55 8.80 5.27 1.80
C ARG A 55 8.86 4.43 0.54
N LEU A 56 8.33 3.22 0.63
CA LEU A 56 8.10 2.33 -0.50
C LEU A 56 6.61 2.30 -0.82
N LYS A 57 6.24 2.44 -2.09
CA LYS A 57 4.87 2.21 -2.57
C LYS A 57 4.89 1.18 -3.69
N TYR A 58 3.99 0.22 -3.64
CA TYR A 58 3.99 -0.88 -4.59
C TYR A 58 2.60 -1.45 -4.84
N GLY A 59 2.37 -1.88 -6.07
CA GLY A 59 1.09 -2.40 -6.53
C GLY A 59 0.91 -2.22 -8.04
N GLY A 60 -0.01 -2.97 -8.65
CA GLY A 60 -0.36 -2.81 -10.06
C GLY A 60 0.82 -2.87 -11.04
N GLY A 61 1.84 -3.69 -10.72
CA GLY A 61 3.06 -3.86 -11.53
C GLY A 61 4.10 -2.74 -11.38
N GLN A 62 3.93 -1.84 -10.42
CA GLN A 62 4.82 -0.71 -10.16
C GLN A 62 5.36 -0.77 -8.74
N PHE A 63 6.60 -0.30 -8.57
CA PHE A 63 7.27 -0.09 -7.30
C PHE A 63 7.93 1.28 -7.33
N LEU A 64 7.77 2.04 -6.25
CA LEU A 64 8.33 3.38 -6.04
C LEU A 64 9.14 3.37 -4.76
N LEU A 65 10.37 3.86 -4.83
CA LEU A 65 11.25 4.12 -3.69
C LEU A 65 11.38 5.64 -3.56
N ILE A 66 10.95 6.19 -2.43
CA ILE A 66 10.79 7.62 -2.21
C ILE A 66 11.63 8.04 -1.02
N ASN A 67 12.50 9.05 -1.18
CA ASN A 67 13.08 9.73 -0.05
C ASN A 67 12.06 10.69 0.54
N ILE A 68 11.70 10.50 1.81
CA ILE A 68 10.80 11.40 2.55
C ILE A 68 11.55 12.31 3.54
N SER A 69 12.89 12.24 3.54
CA SER A 69 13.77 13.13 4.29
C SER A 69 14.36 14.24 3.43
N ASP A 70 14.85 15.27 4.10
CA ASP A 70 15.61 16.38 3.51
C ASP A 70 17.12 16.08 3.42
N HIS A 71 17.49 14.81 3.55
CA HIS A 71 18.87 14.34 3.53
C HIS A 71 19.18 13.57 2.25
N VAL A 72 20.42 13.58 1.80
CA VAL A 72 20.87 12.74 0.69
C VAL A 72 21.14 11.33 1.21
N LEU A 73 20.46 10.33 0.66
CA LEU A 73 20.67 8.94 1.04
C LEU A 73 21.31 8.16 -0.11
N ASP A 74 22.32 7.33 0.19
CA ASP A 74 22.86 6.38 -0.78
C ASP A 74 22.00 5.10 -0.77
N ILE A 75 21.22 4.90 -1.82
CA ILE A 75 20.38 3.71 -1.98
C ILE A 75 21.05 2.61 -2.81
N SER A 76 22.26 2.84 -3.31
CA SER A 76 22.88 1.96 -4.31
C SER A 76 23.20 0.55 -3.80
N GLN A 77 23.32 0.41 -2.48
CA GLN A 77 23.56 -0.86 -1.81
C GLN A 77 22.28 -1.59 -1.40
N LEU A 78 21.10 -1.03 -1.67
CA LEU A 78 19.84 -1.70 -1.30
C LEU A 78 19.58 -2.93 -2.17
N VAL A 79 19.18 -4.00 -1.51
CA VAL A 79 18.73 -5.25 -2.12
C VAL A 79 17.33 -5.56 -1.62
N PHE A 80 16.44 -5.89 -2.55
CA PHE A 80 15.06 -6.26 -2.26
C PHE A 80 14.86 -7.73 -2.61
N GLU A 81 14.34 -8.50 -1.65
CA GLU A 81 14.24 -9.95 -1.78
C GLU A 81 12.87 -10.47 -1.34
N GLN A 82 12.32 -11.37 -2.13
CA GLN A 82 11.15 -12.16 -1.76
C GLN A 82 11.45 -13.65 -1.91
N GLU A 83 11.25 -14.42 -0.84
CA GLU A 83 11.24 -15.87 -0.90
C GLU A 83 9.83 -16.40 -1.26
N LEU A 84 9.78 -17.22 -2.30
CA LEU A 84 8.58 -17.93 -2.74
C LEU A 84 8.44 -19.27 -1.98
N PRO A 85 7.23 -19.86 -1.90
CA PRO A 85 6.99 -21.10 -1.13
C PRO A 85 7.79 -22.32 -1.60
N ASP A 86 8.23 -22.31 -2.86
CA ASP A 86 9.07 -23.32 -3.49
C ASP A 86 10.57 -23.09 -3.26
N GLY A 87 10.94 -22.02 -2.56
CA GLY A 87 12.32 -21.63 -2.28
C GLY A 87 12.96 -20.80 -3.39
N GLU A 88 12.21 -20.42 -4.44
CA GLU A 88 12.71 -19.46 -5.43
C GLU A 88 12.84 -18.06 -4.80
N MET A 89 13.91 -17.36 -5.13
CA MET A 89 14.18 -16.00 -4.67
C MET A 89 13.96 -15.00 -5.79
N LEU A 90 13.07 -14.04 -5.56
CA LEU A 90 12.94 -12.87 -6.43
C LEU A 90 13.81 -11.75 -5.86
N VAL A 91 14.75 -11.24 -6.65
CA VAL A 91 15.80 -10.32 -6.17
C VAL A 91 15.94 -9.12 -7.09
N PHE A 92 16.06 -7.93 -6.50
CA PHE A 92 16.40 -6.71 -7.21
C PHE A 92 17.45 -5.91 -6.42
N GLU A 93 18.57 -5.61 -7.09
CA GLU A 93 19.60 -4.71 -6.57
C GLU A 93 19.39 -3.28 -7.09
N ALA A 94 19.39 -2.30 -6.20
CA ALA A 94 19.20 -0.89 -6.54
C ALA A 94 20.30 -0.35 -7.49
N ASP A 95 21.50 -0.94 -7.48
CA ASP A 95 22.57 -0.68 -8.45
C ASP A 95 22.11 -0.79 -9.92
N LEU A 96 21.07 -1.59 -10.19
CA LEU A 96 20.51 -1.73 -11.53
C LEU A 96 19.94 -0.42 -12.08
N TRP A 97 19.48 0.52 -11.25
CA TRP A 97 19.11 1.86 -11.74
C TRP A 97 20.32 2.58 -12.35
N ARG A 98 21.52 2.42 -11.76
CA ARG A 98 22.76 2.99 -12.29
C ARG A 98 23.06 2.50 -13.69
N ARG A 99 22.91 1.20 -13.90
CA ARG A 99 23.15 0.54 -15.20
C ARG A 99 22.16 0.96 -16.28
N ASN A 100 21.07 1.61 -15.90
CA ASN A 100 20.04 2.13 -16.81
C ASN A 100 20.07 3.67 -16.92
N GLY A 101 21.17 4.31 -16.49
CA GLY A 101 21.43 5.74 -16.72
C GLY A 101 20.85 6.68 -15.67
N ALA A 102 20.23 6.16 -14.61
CA ALA A 102 19.95 6.95 -13.41
C ALA A 102 21.15 6.91 -12.46
N ASP A 103 21.20 7.73 -11.42
CA ASP A 103 22.29 7.67 -10.44
C ASP A 103 21.72 7.46 -9.03
N PRO A 104 21.79 6.23 -8.47
CA PRO A 104 21.29 5.93 -7.13
C PRO A 104 22.16 6.49 -6.00
N THR A 105 23.27 7.17 -6.31
CA THR A 105 24.19 7.79 -5.34
C THR A 105 24.16 9.32 -5.36
N SER A 106 23.66 9.91 -6.43
CA SER A 106 23.60 11.36 -6.60
C SER A 106 22.27 11.92 -6.10
N THR A 107 22.34 12.84 -5.15
CA THR A 107 21.27 13.81 -4.81
C THR A 107 19.89 13.17 -4.68
N PHE A 108 19.83 12.04 -3.99
CA PHE A 108 18.55 11.46 -3.59
C PHE A 108 18.03 12.26 -2.38
N GLU A 109 17.56 13.49 -2.60
CA GLU A 109 16.89 14.33 -1.60
C GLU A 109 15.47 14.63 -2.09
N ASN A 110 14.45 14.22 -1.33
CA ASN A 110 13.04 14.41 -1.73
C ASN A 110 12.70 13.90 -3.15
N THR A 111 13.49 12.94 -3.67
CA THR A 111 13.31 12.36 -5.01
C THR A 111 12.88 10.90 -4.94
N CYS A 112 12.53 10.32 -6.09
CA CYS A 112 12.13 8.92 -6.14
C CYS A 112 12.73 8.16 -7.32
N PHE A 113 12.75 6.83 -7.18
CA PHE A 113 13.02 5.88 -8.24
C PHE A 113 11.80 5.00 -8.49
N GLN A 114 11.61 4.62 -9.75
CA GLN A 114 10.51 3.76 -10.16
C GLN A 114 11.03 2.45 -10.76
N LEU A 115 10.36 1.35 -10.44
CA LEU A 115 10.57 0.04 -11.03
C LEU A 115 9.23 -0.49 -11.56
N LEU A 116 9.27 -1.02 -12.78
CA LEU A 116 8.09 -1.49 -13.51
C LEU A 116 8.29 -2.95 -13.94
N THR A 117 7.22 -3.73 -13.90
CA THR A 117 7.18 -5.02 -14.60
C THR A 117 7.14 -4.81 -16.12
N ALA A 118 7.42 -5.87 -16.88
CA ALA A 118 7.45 -5.85 -18.34
C ALA A 118 6.20 -5.20 -18.95
N GLU A 119 5.02 -5.54 -18.44
CA GLU A 119 3.72 -5.15 -19.01
C GLU A 119 3.08 -3.93 -18.32
N ALA A 120 3.67 -3.41 -17.23
CA ALA A 120 3.07 -2.30 -16.48
C ALA A 120 3.10 -0.99 -17.28
N ASN A 121 1.99 -0.27 -17.39
CA ASN A 121 2.05 1.08 -17.96
C ASN A 121 2.83 2.01 -17.03
N GLN A 122 3.82 2.72 -17.57
CA GLN A 122 4.53 3.71 -16.77
C GLN A 122 3.57 4.85 -16.44
N THR A 123 3.37 5.09 -15.14
CA THR A 123 2.65 6.27 -14.66
C THR A 123 3.63 7.12 -13.87
N LEU A 124 3.71 8.41 -14.18
CA LEU A 124 4.49 9.34 -13.39
C LEU A 124 3.83 9.51 -12.03
N PRO A 125 4.57 9.39 -10.91
CA PRO A 125 4.02 9.66 -9.58
C PRO A 125 3.59 11.13 -9.48
N SER A 126 2.63 11.40 -8.59
CA SER A 126 2.21 12.79 -8.34
C SER A 126 3.36 13.59 -7.71
N ARG A 127 3.37 14.91 -7.92
CA ARG A 127 4.44 15.78 -7.41
C ARG A 127 4.45 15.87 -5.88
N ASP A 128 3.29 15.65 -5.26
CA ASP A 128 3.15 15.61 -3.80
C ASP A 128 3.76 14.35 -3.19
N GLU A 129 3.76 13.23 -3.93
CA GLU A 129 4.37 11.97 -3.49
C GLU A 129 5.84 11.86 -3.85
N CYS A 130 6.21 12.36 -5.04
CA CYS A 130 7.57 12.38 -5.52
C CYS A 130 7.83 13.70 -6.23
N ARG A 131 8.58 14.59 -5.56
CA ARG A 131 8.88 15.92 -6.09
C ARG A 131 9.60 15.83 -7.43
N GLN A 132 10.48 14.84 -7.59
CA GLN A 132 11.22 14.59 -8.83
C GLN A 132 11.57 13.11 -8.99
N LEU A 133 11.15 12.51 -10.11
CA LEU A 133 11.54 11.15 -10.50
C LEU A 133 12.97 11.18 -11.09
N MET A 134 13.92 10.56 -10.39
CA MET A 134 15.33 10.55 -10.80
C MET A 134 15.65 9.48 -11.82
N GLY A 135 14.93 8.38 -11.76
CA GLY A 135 15.14 7.27 -12.65
C GLY A 135 13.96 6.33 -12.63
N TRP A 136 13.76 5.66 -13.76
CA TRP A 136 12.83 4.55 -13.84
C TRP A 136 13.51 3.40 -14.56
N PHE A 137 13.12 2.18 -14.18
CA PHE A 137 13.59 0.98 -14.84
C PHE A 137 12.41 0.04 -15.10
N ARG A 138 12.35 -0.50 -16.30
CA ARG A 138 11.42 -1.57 -16.66
C ARG A 138 12.20 -2.86 -16.76
N SER A 139 11.89 -3.79 -15.87
CA SER A 139 12.47 -5.12 -15.96
C SER A 139 11.62 -6.00 -16.85
N ASN A 140 12.26 -6.72 -17.76
CA ASN A 140 11.65 -7.80 -18.54
C ASN A 140 11.90 -9.19 -17.92
N ARG A 141 12.40 -9.24 -16.67
CA ARG A 141 12.72 -10.49 -15.99
C ARG A 141 11.82 -10.69 -14.76
N PRO A 142 10.99 -11.75 -14.74
CA PRO A 142 10.09 -12.02 -13.61
C PRO A 142 10.79 -12.25 -12.27
N ASP A 143 12.03 -12.76 -12.29
CA ASP A 143 12.87 -12.97 -11.11
C ASP A 143 13.23 -11.68 -10.37
N ARG A 144 12.87 -10.51 -10.91
CA ARG A 144 13.06 -9.20 -10.26
C ARG A 144 11.79 -8.61 -9.66
N TYR A 145 10.64 -9.26 -9.80
CA TYR A 145 9.34 -8.73 -9.36
C TYR A 145 9.05 -9.06 -7.89
N PHE A 146 9.97 -8.74 -6.98
CA PHE A 146 9.89 -9.06 -5.55
C PHE A 146 8.64 -8.51 -4.84
N TRP A 147 8.00 -7.48 -5.41
CA TRP A 147 6.80 -6.85 -4.85
C TRP A 147 5.49 -7.38 -5.45
N VAL A 148 5.55 -8.36 -6.37
CA VAL A 148 4.37 -8.90 -7.04
C VAL A 148 4.05 -10.27 -6.48
N SER A 149 2.90 -10.38 -5.82
CA SER A 149 2.39 -11.67 -5.35
C SER A 149 0.87 -11.69 -5.29
N ASN A 150 0.30 -12.86 -5.56
CA ASN A 150 -1.13 -13.12 -5.37
C ASN A 150 -1.44 -13.73 -3.99
N ARG A 151 -0.41 -13.94 -3.14
CA ARG A 151 -0.58 -14.48 -1.80
C ARG A 151 -0.83 -13.32 -0.82
N PRO A 152 -1.86 -13.40 0.04
CA PRO A 152 -2.18 -12.32 0.98
C PRO A 152 -1.11 -12.13 2.06
N THR A 153 -0.38 -13.19 2.40
CA THR A 153 0.69 -13.17 3.42
C THR A 153 2.07 -12.97 2.82
N ALA A 154 2.17 -12.60 1.54
CA ALA A 154 3.46 -12.41 0.90
C ALA A 154 4.18 -11.20 1.49
N LYS A 155 5.47 -11.39 1.79
CA LYS A 155 6.37 -10.34 2.26
C LYS A 155 7.60 -10.29 1.36
N PHE A 156 8.27 -9.15 1.36
CA PHE A 156 9.64 -9.01 0.88
C PHE A 156 10.46 -8.30 1.95
N SER A 157 11.77 -8.51 1.92
CA SER A 157 12.71 -7.90 2.84
C SER A 157 13.64 -6.94 2.09
N VAL A 158 14.10 -5.92 2.81
CA VAL A 158 15.05 -4.93 2.33
C VAL A 158 16.35 -5.09 3.09
N TYR A 159 17.46 -5.22 2.38
CA TYR A 159 18.79 -5.39 2.95
C TYR A 159 19.75 -4.33 2.43
N VAL A 160 20.83 -4.11 3.18
CA VAL A 160 22.07 -3.55 2.62
C VAL A 160 22.91 -4.72 2.12
N VAL A 161 23.57 -4.56 0.97
CA VAL A 161 24.46 -5.58 0.41
C VAL A 161 25.47 -6.09 1.45
N ASN A 162 25.67 -7.40 1.51
CA ASN A 162 26.53 -8.09 2.48
C ASN A 162 26.06 -8.03 3.95
N GLN A 163 24.88 -7.47 4.27
CA GLN A 163 24.27 -7.61 5.59
C GLN A 163 23.29 -8.78 5.63
N THR A 164 23.19 -9.43 6.79
CA THR A 164 22.28 -10.57 7.03
C THR A 164 20.97 -10.17 7.71
N GLU A 165 20.96 -9.02 8.39
CA GLU A 165 19.76 -8.50 9.06
C GLU A 165 19.02 -7.55 8.10
N PRO A 166 17.70 -7.75 7.88
CA PRO A 166 16.94 -6.84 7.03
C PRO A 166 16.76 -5.48 7.72
N LEU A 167 16.88 -4.41 6.94
CA LEU A 167 16.46 -3.06 7.37
C LEU A 167 14.95 -3.01 7.62
N ALA A 168 14.19 -3.75 6.82
CA ALA A 168 12.74 -3.86 6.94
C ALA A 168 12.20 -5.13 6.29
N THR A 169 11.03 -5.56 6.76
CA THR A 169 10.21 -6.57 6.11
C THR A 169 8.83 -5.99 5.85
N CYS A 170 8.45 -5.96 4.57
CA CYS A 170 7.29 -5.26 4.06
C CYS A 170 6.23 -6.25 3.57
N GLU A 171 4.98 -6.04 3.96
CA GLU A 171 3.86 -6.85 3.48
C GLU A 171 3.41 -6.38 2.10
N ILE A 172 3.34 -7.29 1.13
CA ILE A 172 2.95 -6.94 -0.25
C ILE A 172 1.49 -6.48 -0.30
N ALA A 173 0.62 -7.12 0.48
CA ALA A 173 -0.80 -6.75 0.53
C ALA A 173 -1.07 -5.35 1.10
N ALA A 174 -0.13 -4.79 1.90
CA ALA A 174 -0.25 -3.44 2.43
C ALA A 174 -0.06 -2.35 1.36
N GLY A 175 0.67 -2.65 0.28
CA GLY A 175 0.94 -1.71 -0.82
C GLY A 175 1.87 -0.55 -0.48
N GLU A 176 2.29 -0.42 0.78
CA GLU A 176 3.19 0.61 1.27
C GLU A 176 4.03 0.08 2.45
N CYS A 177 5.25 0.60 2.59
CA CYS A 177 6.17 0.27 3.68
C CYS A 177 7.07 1.46 3.99
N LEU A 178 7.41 1.66 5.26
CA LEU A 178 8.29 2.72 5.73
C LEU A 178 9.49 2.09 6.44
N PHE A 179 10.67 2.64 6.23
CA PHE A 179 11.86 2.21 6.97
C PHE A 179 12.89 3.32 7.10
N TYR A 180 13.85 3.10 7.99
CA TYR A 180 15.00 3.97 8.19
C TYR A 180 16.23 3.38 7.48
N LEU A 181 16.88 4.20 6.66
CA LEU A 181 18.18 3.93 6.04
C LEU A 181 19.23 4.82 6.71
N PRO A 182 20.26 4.26 7.37
CA PRO A 182 21.36 5.05 7.92
C PRO A 182 22.06 5.88 6.85
N GLU A 183 22.42 7.11 7.19
CA GLU A 183 23.33 7.94 6.39
C GLU A 183 24.77 7.40 6.57
N GLU A 184 25.51 7.18 5.47
CA GLU A 184 26.93 6.77 5.52
C GLU A 184 27.89 7.95 5.72
#